data_AF-A0A3E0E563-F1
#
_entry.id   AF-A0A3E0E563-F1
#
_cell.length_a   1.000
_cell.length_b   1.000
_cell.length_c   1.000
_cell.angle_alpha   90.00
_cell.angle_beta   90.00
_cell.angle_gamma   90.00
#
_symmetry.space_group_name_H-M   'P 1'
#
loop_
_entity.id
_entity.type
_entity.pdbx_description
1 polymer ?
#
loop_
_entity_poly.entity_id
_entity_poly.type
_entity_poly.pdbx_seq_one_letter_code
_entity_poly.pdbx_strand_id
1 'polypeptide(L)' 'MEVLRAAILDMLRRKKDESFASSEVVLQMYPEDWEQFLEEVNSEAIALSREGLIIINDDELDPSKANSLKISSPNKL' A
#
# COMPACT_ATOMS: atom_id res chain seq x y z
N MET A 1 10.82 -6.86 -0.09
CA MET A 1 11.14 -7.27 1.30
C MET A 1 9.92 -8.02 1.86
N GLU A 2 10.04 -9.27 2.32
CA GLU A 2 8.86 -10.12 2.62
C GLU A 2 7.92 -9.54 3.70
N VAL A 3 8.46 -8.74 4.61
CA VAL A 3 7.71 -8.11 5.71
C VAL A 3 6.70 -7.06 5.19
N LEU A 4 7.11 -6.21 4.24
CA LEU A 4 6.24 -5.17 3.66
C LEU A 4 5.09 -5.80 2.88
N ARG A 5 5.39 -6.83 2.08
CA ARG A 5 4.40 -7.62 1.36
C ARG A 5 3.35 -8.21 2.30
N ALA A 6 3.80 -8.86 3.37
CA ALA A 6 2.91 -9.43 4.37
C ALA A 6 2.04 -8.36 5.04
N ALA A 7 2.60 -7.20 5.35
CA ALA A 7 1.88 -6.09 5.97
C ALA A 7 0.79 -5.51 5.05
N ILE A 8 1.08 -5.30 3.76
CA ILE A 8 0.10 -4.83 2.77
C ILE A 8 -1.07 -5.83 2.67
N LEU A 9 -0.76 -7.13 2.56
CA LEU A 9 -1.78 -8.18 2.47
C LEU A 9 -2.57 -8.37 3.76
N ASP A 10 -1.95 -8.21 4.92
CA ASP A 10 -2.63 -8.26 6.22
C ASP A 10 -3.59 -7.07 6.37
N MET A 11 -3.16 -5.88 5.94
CA MET A 11 -4.00 -4.67 5.96
C MET A 11 -5.20 -4.81 5.01
N LEU A 12 -5.01 -5.37 3.82
CA LEU A 12 -6.10 -5.75 2.91
C LEU A 12 -7.12 -6.68 3.56
N ARG A 13 -6.65 -7.72 4.27
CA ARG A 13 -7.54 -8.65 4.98
C ARG A 13 -8.32 -7.97 6.09
N ARG A 14 -7.70 -7.06 6.84
CA ARG A 14 -8.35 -6.31 7.93
C ARG A 14 -9.40 -5.34 7.41
N LYS A 15 -9.09 -4.64 6.31
CA LYS A 15 -9.93 -3.59 5.70
C LYS A 15 -11.13 -4.15 4.93
N LYS A 16 -11.26 -5.47 4.77
CA LYS A 16 -12.41 -6.16 4.12
C LYS A 16 -12.92 -5.39 2.89
N ASP A 17 -12.03 -5.19 1.92
CA ASP A 17 -12.35 -4.53 0.63
C ASP A 17 -12.38 -2.98 0.65
N GLU A 18 -12.03 -2.34 1.76
CA GLU A 18 -11.79 -0.90 1.79
C GLU A 18 -10.41 -0.56 1.22
N SER A 19 -10.33 0.49 0.40
CA SER A 19 -9.07 1.01 -0.11
C SER A 19 -8.32 1.76 0.98
N PHE A 20 -6.99 1.64 1.00
CA PHE A 20 -6.13 2.33 1.97
C PHE A 20 -4.87 2.86 1.30
N ALA A 21 -4.15 3.74 1.98
CA ALA A 21 -2.94 4.34 1.44
C ALA A 21 -1.70 3.50 1.81
N SER A 22 -0.72 3.38 0.90
CA SER A 22 0.57 2.73 1.19
C SER A 22 1.28 3.36 2.39
N SER A 23 1.11 4.66 2.60
CA SER A 23 1.57 5.38 3.80
C SER A 23 0.98 4.84 5.10
N GLU A 24 -0.29 4.39 5.12
CA GLU A 24 -0.89 3.83 6.34
C GLU A 24 -0.22 2.51 6.74
N VAL A 25 0.18 1.68 5.77
CA VAL A 25 0.86 0.40 6.03
C VAL A 25 2.19 0.65 6.74
N VAL A 26 2.99 1.57 6.20
CA VAL A 26 4.31 1.88 6.75
C VAL A 26 4.22 2.64 8.07
N LEU A 27 3.26 3.56 8.22
CA LEU A 27 3.01 4.25 9.49
C LEU A 27 2.63 3.28 10.61
N GLN A 28 1.91 2.20 10.30
CA GLN A 28 1.56 1.18 11.28
C GLN A 28 2.77 0.38 11.75
N MET A 29 3.78 0.19 10.90
CA MET A 29 4.97 -0.61 11.22
C MET A 29 6.15 0.20 11.75
N TYR A 30 6.42 1.34 11.11
CA TYR A 30 7.58 2.19 11.32
C TYR A 30 7.14 3.67 11.35
N PRO A 31 6.43 4.10 12.40
CA PRO A 31 5.93 5.48 12.48
C PRO A 31 7.04 6.55 12.52
N GLU A 32 8.27 6.18 12.90
CA GLU A 32 9.40 7.12 13.00
C GLU A 32 10.13 7.34 11.66
N ASP A 33 10.23 6.30 10.81
CA ASP A 33 11.00 6.31 9.56
C ASP A 33 10.13 6.11 8.30
N TRP A 34 8.82 6.35 8.44
CA TRP A 34 7.83 6.00 7.41
C TRP A 34 8.11 6.59 6.03
N GLU A 35 8.69 7.79 5.95
CA GLU A 35 9.04 8.46 4.69
C GLU A 35 10.11 7.69 3.90
N GLN A 36 11.10 7.09 4.60
CA GLN A 36 12.18 6.34 3.95
C GLN A 36 11.67 5.00 3.41
N PHE A 37 10.74 4.37 4.12
CA PHE A 37 10.19 3.08 3.74
C PHE A 37 9.00 3.21 2.77
N LEU A 38 8.44 4.40 2.59
CA LEU A 38 7.31 4.62 1.68
C LEU A 38 7.66 4.23 0.24
N GLU A 39 8.86 4.58 -0.23
CA GLU A 39 9.33 4.22 -1.58
C GLU A 39 9.43 2.70 -1.76
N GLU A 40 9.94 1.99 -0.75
CA GLU A 40 9.99 0.53 -0.77
C GLU A 40 8.60 -0.11 -0.74
N VAL A 41 7.70 0.41 0.09
CA VAL A 41 6.30 -0.05 0.18
C VAL A 41 5.60 0.15 -1.16
N ASN A 42 5.82 1.29 -1.82
CA ASN A 42 5.27 1.55 -3.14
C ASN A 42 5.80 0.58 -4.19
N SER A 43 7.10 0.32 -4.20
CA SER A 43 7.72 -0.64 -5.10
C SER A 43 7.13 -2.04 -4.92
N GLU A 44 6.97 -2.48 -3.67
CA GLU A 44 6.38 -3.78 -3.33
C GLU A 44 4.88 -3.82 -3.69
N ALA A 45 4.13 -2.74 -3.45
CA ALA A 45 2.74 -2.63 -3.87
C ALA A 45 2.61 -2.73 -5.39
N ILE A 46 3.47 -2.05 -6.15
CA ILE A 46 3.48 -2.12 -7.62
C ILE A 46 3.76 -3.55 -8.08
N ALA A 47 4.69 -4.25 -7.43
CA ALA A 47 4.94 -5.66 -7.71
C ALA A 47 3.69 -6.53 -7.45
N LEU A 48 3.03 -6.36 -6.30
CA LEU A 48 1.79 -7.06 -5.96
C LEU A 48 0.64 -6.77 -6.94
N SER A 49 0.56 -5.53 -7.45
CA SER A 49 -0.42 -5.13 -8.44
C SER A 49 -0.16 -5.81 -9.78
N ARG A 50 1.10 -5.91 -10.20
CA ARG A 50 1.52 -6.68 -11.39
C ARG A 50 1.26 -8.18 -11.24
N GLU A 51 1.33 -8.71 -10.03
CA GLU A 51 0.93 -10.10 -9.70
C GLU A 51 -0.59 -10.30 -9.70
N GLY A 52 -1.40 -9.24 -9.78
CA GLY A 52 -2.86 -9.30 -9.71
C GLY A 52 -3.41 -9.55 -8.30
N LEU A 53 -2.57 -9.39 -7.27
CA LEU A 53 -2.95 -9.59 -5.87
C LEU A 53 -3.63 -8.37 -5.26
N ILE A 54 -3.38 -7.19 -5.82
CA ILE A 54 -3.94 -5.91 -5.38
C ILE A 54 -4.24 -5.02 -6.59
N ILE A 55 -5.02 -3.96 -6.39
CA ILE A 55 -5.20 -2.89 -7.37
C ILE A 55 -4.62 -1.60 -6.80
N ILE A 56 -3.82 -0.91 -7.60
CA ILE A 56 -3.33 0.44 -7.28
C ILE A 56 -4.14 1.43 -8.09
N ASN A 57 -4.78 2.37 -7.40
CA ASN A 57 -5.40 3.53 -8.01
C ASN A 57 -4.41 4.70 -7.90
N ASP A 58 -3.82 5.07 -9.03
CA ASP A 58 -2.85 6.18 -9.15
C ASP A 58 -3.54 7.57 -9.24
N ASP A 59 -4.88 7.58 -9.34
CA ASP A 59 -5.69 8.78 -9.62
C ASP A 59 -5.73 9.77 -8.43
N GLU A 60 -5.40 9.30 -7.21
CA GLU A 60 -5.37 10.13 -6.00
C GLU A 60 -3.95 10.29 -5.45
N LEU A 61 -3.04 10.81 -6.28
CA LEU A 61 -1.75 11.29 -5.82
C LEU A 61 -1.99 12.56 -4.96
N ASP A 62 -2.22 12.38 -3.67
CA ASP A 62 -2.43 13.46 -2.72
C ASP A 62 -1.16 14.32 -2.65
N PRO A 63 -1.16 15.58 -3.15
CA PRO A 63 0.06 16.38 -3.24
C PRO A 63 0.64 16.73 -1.86
N SER A 64 -0.14 16.58 -0.80
CA SER A 64 0.28 16.76 0.60
C SER A 64 0.95 15.51 1.20
N LYS A 65 0.79 14.34 0.56
CA LYS A 65 1.44 13.08 0.91
C LYS A 65 2.16 12.55 -0.32
N ALA A 66 3.17 13.31 -0.75
CA ALA A 66 3.98 12.99 -1.91
C ALA A 66 4.34 11.50 -1.92
N ASN A 67 3.85 10.79 -2.94
CA ASN A 67 4.10 9.37 -3.26
C ASN A 67 3.27 8.30 -2.53
N SER A 68 2.20 8.60 -1.79
CA SER A 68 1.36 7.49 -1.27
C SER A 68 0.44 6.92 -2.36
N LEU A 69 0.51 5.61 -2.60
CA LEU A 69 -0.34 4.88 -3.54
C LEU A 69 -1.62 4.39 -2.85
N LYS A 70 -2.77 4.47 -3.53
CA LYS A 70 -4.03 3.95 -3.01
C LYS A 70 -4.21 2.49 -3.42
N ILE A 71 -4.19 1.60 -2.43
CA ILE A 71 -4.25 0.14 -2.59
C ILE A 71 -5.67 -0.35 -2.30
N SER A 72 -6.16 -1.26 -3.14
CA SER A 72 -7.49 -1.89 -3.02
C SER A 72 -7.42 -3.39 -3.30
N SER A 73 -8.44 -4.13 -2.86
CA SER A 73 -8.61 -5.54 -3.23
C SER A 73 -8.79 -5.71 -4.75
N PRO A 74 -8.26 -6.79 -5.34
CA PRO A 74 -8.48 -7.11 -6.75
C PRO A 74 -9.89 -7.68 -7.04
N ASN A 75 -10.61 -8.10 -6.01
CA ASN A 75 -11.96 -8.68 -6.11
C ASN A 75 -13.10 -7.65 -6.10
N LYS A 76 -12.76 -6.35 -6.11
CA LYS A 76 -13.72 -5.25 -6.18
C LYS A 76 -14.04 -4.93 -7.64
N LEU A 77 -14.62 -5.90 -8.34
CA LEU A 77 -15.11 -5.80 -9.73
C LEU A 77 -16.57 -6.23 -9.79
#